data_AF-A0A2L1J0S5-F1
#
_entry.id   AF-A0A2L1J0S5-F1
#
_cell.length_a   1.000
_cell.length_b   1.000
_cell.length_c   1.000
_cell.angle_alpha   90.00
_cell.angle_beta   90.00
_cell.angle_gamma   90.00
#
_symmetry.space_group_name_H-M   'P 1'
#
loop_
_entity.id
_entity.type
_entity.pdbx_description
1 polymer ?
#
loop_
_entity_poly.entity_id
_entity_poly.type
_entity_poly.pdbx_seq_one_letter_code
_entity_poly.pdbx_strand_id
1 'polypeptide(L)'
;KDAEDQLGARVGYIELDLNSGKILESFRPEERFPMMSTFKVLLCGAVLSRVDAGQEQLGRRIHYSQNDLVEYSPVTEKHLTDGMTVRELCSAAITMSDNTAANLLLTTIGGPKELTAFLHNMGDHVTRLDRWEPELNEAIPNDERDTTMPAAMATTLRKLLTGELLTLASRQQLIDWMEADKVAGPLLRSALPAGWFIADKSGAGERGSRGI
;
A
#
# COMPACT_ATOMS: atom_id res chain seq x y z
N LYS A 1 -7.33 -23.47 -4.61
CA LYS A 1 -8.62 -23.97 -5.13
C LYS A 1 -9.62 -24.15 -4.00
N ASP A 2 -9.28 -24.88 -2.95
CA ASP A 2 -10.15 -25.08 -1.76
C ASP A 2 -10.64 -23.76 -1.13
N ALA A 3 -9.79 -22.73 -1.07
CA ALA A 3 -10.20 -21.40 -0.59
C ALA A 3 -11.19 -20.69 -1.52
N GLU A 4 -11.05 -20.81 -2.86
CA GLU A 4 -12.03 -20.23 -3.81
C GLU A 4 -13.39 -20.92 -3.64
N ASP A 5 -13.40 -22.24 -3.53
CA ASP A 5 -14.62 -23.04 -3.39
C ASP A 5 -15.35 -22.76 -2.07
N GLN A 6 -14.62 -22.59 -0.96
CA GLN A 6 -15.20 -22.25 0.34
C GLN A 6 -15.77 -20.83 0.39
N LEU A 7 -15.07 -19.87 -0.24
CA LEU A 7 -15.47 -18.46 -0.22
C LEU A 7 -16.49 -18.10 -1.29
N GLY A 8 -16.64 -18.94 -2.34
CA GLY A 8 -17.38 -18.57 -3.54
C GLY A 8 -16.79 -17.32 -4.20
N ALA A 9 -15.47 -17.15 -4.11
CA ALA A 9 -14.74 -15.95 -4.51
C ALA A 9 -13.51 -16.30 -5.35
N ARG A 10 -12.96 -15.29 -6.03
CA ARG A 10 -11.74 -15.42 -6.81
C ARG A 10 -10.52 -15.11 -5.96
N VAL A 11 -9.50 -15.96 -6.01
CA VAL A 11 -8.25 -15.82 -5.24
C VAL A 11 -7.08 -15.77 -6.19
N GLY A 12 -6.21 -14.78 -6.03
CA GLY A 12 -4.90 -14.72 -6.67
C GLY A 12 -3.80 -14.68 -5.61
N TYR A 13 -2.69 -15.39 -5.85
CA TYR A 13 -1.51 -15.31 -4.99
C TYR A 13 -0.23 -15.47 -5.81
N ILE A 14 0.86 -14.99 -5.23
CA ILE A 14 2.21 -15.21 -5.73
C ILE A 14 3.19 -15.26 -4.56
N GLU A 15 4.20 -16.11 -4.68
CA GLU A 15 5.34 -16.16 -3.77
C GLU A 15 6.61 -15.89 -4.56
N LEU A 16 7.39 -14.91 -4.11
CA LEU A 16 8.65 -14.52 -4.73
C LEU A 16 9.81 -14.70 -3.73
N ASP A 17 10.93 -15.24 -4.20
CA ASP A 17 12.19 -15.13 -3.46
C ASP A 17 12.65 -13.67 -3.46
N LEU A 18 12.78 -13.08 -2.27
CA LEU A 18 13.05 -11.65 -2.12
C LEU A 18 14.42 -11.24 -2.71
N ASN A 19 15.42 -12.13 -2.64
CA ASN A 19 16.78 -11.85 -3.11
C ASN A 19 16.89 -11.92 -4.63
N SER A 20 16.47 -13.02 -5.24
CA SER A 20 16.61 -13.27 -6.68
C SER A 20 15.45 -12.73 -7.52
N GLY A 21 14.27 -12.57 -6.92
CA GLY A 21 13.03 -12.24 -7.62
C GLY A 21 12.40 -13.42 -8.36
N LYS A 22 12.89 -14.64 -8.13
CA LYS A 22 12.33 -15.86 -8.72
C LYS A 22 10.92 -16.12 -8.17
N ILE A 23 9.97 -16.39 -9.07
CA ILE A 23 8.65 -16.91 -8.69
C ILE A 23 8.81 -18.33 -8.17
N LEU A 24 8.41 -18.55 -6.92
CA LEU A 24 8.41 -19.85 -6.27
C LEU A 24 7.09 -20.57 -6.53
N GLU A 25 5.97 -19.88 -6.31
CA GLU A 25 4.63 -20.36 -6.57
C GLU A 25 3.71 -19.23 -7.03
N SER A 26 2.61 -19.57 -7.71
CA SER A 26 1.59 -18.59 -8.09
C SER A 26 0.25 -19.24 -8.45
N PHE A 27 -0.82 -18.47 -8.32
CA PHE A 27 -2.14 -18.80 -8.83
C PHE A 27 -2.85 -17.51 -9.26
N ARG A 28 -3.35 -17.48 -10.51
CA ARG A 28 -3.89 -16.27 -11.16
C ARG A 28 -2.96 -15.03 -11.05
N PRO A 29 -1.63 -15.16 -11.27
CA PRO A 29 -0.68 -14.08 -11.01
C PRO A 29 -0.87 -12.85 -11.91
N GLU A 30 -1.54 -13.04 -13.06
CA GLU A 30 -1.75 -12.02 -14.10
C GLU A 30 -3.21 -11.58 -14.21
N GLU A 31 -4.07 -11.95 -13.26
CA GLU A 31 -5.42 -11.41 -13.21
C GLU A 31 -5.49 -10.17 -12.32
N ARG A 32 -6.34 -9.21 -12.69
CA ARG A 32 -6.50 -7.97 -11.91
C ARG A 32 -7.31 -8.18 -10.65
N PHE A 33 -6.91 -7.53 -9.56
CA PHE A 33 -7.64 -7.45 -8.29
C PHE A 33 -7.60 -6.00 -7.79
N PRO A 34 -8.66 -5.53 -7.10
CA PRO A 34 -8.63 -4.23 -6.44
C PRO A 34 -7.51 -4.22 -5.39
N MET A 35 -6.68 -3.19 -5.38
CA MET A 35 -5.62 -3.07 -4.37
C MET A 35 -6.22 -2.84 -2.98
N MET A 36 -7.27 -2.02 -2.90
CA MET A 36 -7.72 -1.42 -1.63
C MET A 36 -6.50 -0.79 -0.93
N SER A 37 -6.50 -0.69 0.39
CA SER A 37 -5.40 -0.10 1.16
C SER A 37 -4.01 -0.75 1.03
N THR A 38 -3.82 -1.85 0.27
CA THR A 38 -2.45 -2.34 -0.02
C THR A 38 -1.66 -1.32 -0.84
N PHE A 39 -2.31 -0.44 -1.62
CA PHE A 39 -1.63 0.63 -2.36
C PHE A 39 -0.81 1.58 -1.47
N LYS A 40 -1.12 1.67 -0.18
CA LYS A 40 -0.49 2.62 0.76
C LYS A 40 1.01 2.35 0.94
N VAL A 41 1.49 1.12 0.71
CA VAL A 41 2.95 0.85 0.68
C VAL A 41 3.61 1.43 -0.57
N LEU A 42 2.91 1.41 -1.71
CA LEU A 42 3.39 2.02 -2.96
C LEU A 42 3.43 3.54 -2.83
N LEU A 43 2.39 4.12 -2.22
CA LEU A 43 2.32 5.55 -1.91
C LEU A 43 3.49 6.00 -1.02
N CYS A 44 3.74 5.31 0.10
CA CYS A 44 4.85 5.65 0.98
C CYS A 44 6.21 5.42 0.30
N GLY A 45 6.33 4.42 -0.58
CA GLY A 45 7.49 4.25 -1.45
C GLY A 45 7.72 5.44 -2.39
N ALA A 46 6.66 5.97 -3.01
CA ALA A 46 6.74 7.17 -3.85
C ALA A 46 7.14 8.42 -3.04
N VAL A 47 6.59 8.58 -1.83
CA VAL A 47 6.97 9.67 -0.90
C VAL A 47 8.44 9.56 -0.51
N LEU A 48 8.92 8.37 -0.16
CA LEU A 48 10.33 8.13 0.18
C LEU A 48 11.25 8.40 -1.01
N SER A 49 10.85 8.03 -2.23
CA SER A 49 11.62 8.36 -3.44
C SER A 49 11.78 9.87 -3.64
N ARG A 50 10.73 10.65 -3.34
CA ARG A 50 10.80 12.13 -3.35
C ARG A 50 11.69 12.67 -2.24
N VAL A 51 11.70 12.05 -1.06
CA VAL A 51 12.61 12.40 0.04
C VAL A 51 14.06 12.17 -0.38
N ASP A 52 14.36 11.01 -0.96
CA ASP A 52 15.69 10.66 -1.48
C ASP A 52 16.14 11.65 -2.58
N ALA A 53 15.22 12.13 -3.40
CA ALA A 53 15.47 13.15 -4.43
C ALA A 53 15.53 14.60 -3.90
N GLY A 54 15.35 14.82 -2.59
CA GLY A 54 15.32 16.16 -1.98
C GLY A 54 14.07 16.99 -2.32
N GLN A 55 13.04 16.37 -2.88
CA GLN A 55 11.77 16.99 -3.30
C GLN A 55 10.71 16.97 -2.19
N GLU A 56 10.97 16.24 -1.10
CA GLU A 56 10.11 16.13 0.07
C GLU A 56 10.97 16.04 1.33
N GLN A 57 10.41 16.38 2.49
CA GLN A 57 11.05 16.21 3.78
C GLN A 57 10.13 15.46 4.73
N LEU A 58 10.62 14.36 5.31
CA LEU A 58 9.88 13.57 6.31
C LEU A 58 9.39 14.41 7.50
N GLY A 59 10.14 15.46 7.88
CA GLY A 59 9.77 16.37 8.96
C GLY A 59 8.83 17.51 8.56
N ARG A 60 8.47 17.66 7.28
CA ARG A 60 7.56 18.72 6.83
C ARG A 60 6.17 18.44 7.42
N ARG A 61 5.60 19.44 8.09
CA ARG A 61 4.28 19.38 8.70
C ARG A 61 3.19 19.78 7.71
N ILE A 62 2.11 19.01 7.68
CA ILE A 62 0.91 19.24 6.89
C ILE A 62 -0.22 19.50 7.88
N HIS A 63 -0.84 20.68 7.75
CA HIS A 63 -2.08 21.01 8.44
C HIS A 63 -3.25 20.71 7.51
N TYR A 64 -4.35 20.27 8.09
CA TYR A 64 -5.57 19.89 7.39
C TYR A 64 -6.76 20.19 8.30
N SER A 65 -7.94 20.17 7.72
CA SER A 65 -9.18 20.59 8.36
C SER A 65 -10.13 19.40 8.54
N GLN A 66 -11.23 19.65 9.25
CA GLN A 66 -12.32 18.69 9.38
C GLN A 66 -12.88 18.24 8.02
N ASN A 67 -12.81 19.09 6.98
CA ASN A 67 -13.32 18.77 5.65
C ASN A 67 -12.42 17.80 4.88
N ASP A 68 -11.17 17.63 5.31
CA ASP A 68 -10.23 16.67 4.73
C ASP A 68 -10.35 15.27 5.37
N LEU A 69 -11.08 15.17 6.49
CA LEU A 69 -11.33 13.90 7.15
C LEU A 69 -12.34 13.07 6.35
N VAL A 70 -11.91 11.86 5.97
CA VAL A 70 -12.75 10.83 5.37
C VAL A 70 -12.97 9.68 6.36
N GLU A 71 -13.83 8.72 6.01
CA GLU A 71 -14.09 7.55 6.83
C GLU A 71 -12.79 6.78 7.14
N TYR A 72 -12.69 6.22 8.35
CA TYR A 72 -11.56 5.43 8.84
C TYR A 72 -10.23 6.22 8.85
N SER A 73 -10.18 7.22 9.73
CA SER A 73 -9.03 8.11 9.93
C SER A 73 -8.58 8.16 11.40
N PRO A 74 -8.25 7.00 12.01
CA PRO A 74 -8.10 6.85 13.47
C PRO A 74 -6.89 7.58 14.07
N VAL A 75 -5.96 8.07 13.25
CA VAL A 75 -4.81 8.87 13.69
C VAL A 75 -5.05 10.32 13.33
N THR A 76 -5.33 10.62 12.06
CA THR A 76 -5.45 11.99 11.58
C THR A 76 -6.59 12.77 12.22
N GLU A 77 -7.70 12.10 12.59
CA GLU A 77 -8.81 12.76 13.32
C GLU A 77 -8.38 13.40 14.66
N LYS A 78 -7.26 12.94 15.23
CA LYS A 78 -6.73 13.40 16.53
C LYS A 78 -5.75 14.57 16.41
N HIS A 79 -5.36 14.95 15.19
CA HIS A 79 -4.30 15.92 14.93
C HIS A 79 -4.77 17.10 14.05
N LEU A 80 -6.05 17.47 14.13
CA LEU A 80 -6.60 18.62 13.40
C LEU A 80 -6.00 19.97 13.83
N THR A 81 -5.54 20.10 15.07
CA THR A 81 -5.04 21.37 15.60
C THR A 81 -3.57 21.59 15.26
N ASP A 82 -2.76 20.55 15.40
CA ASP A 82 -1.30 20.55 15.27
C ASP A 82 -0.82 20.01 13.93
N GLY A 83 -1.69 19.39 13.14
CA GLY A 83 -1.32 18.70 11.90
C GLY A 83 -0.37 17.52 12.15
N MET A 84 0.13 16.94 11.07
CA MET A 84 1.08 15.82 11.14
C MET A 84 2.21 16.00 10.15
N THR A 85 3.38 15.50 10.48
CA THR A 85 4.53 15.43 9.57
C THR A 85 4.32 14.37 8.49
N VAL A 86 5.01 14.51 7.36
CA VAL A 86 5.01 13.50 6.29
C VAL A 86 5.39 12.11 6.84
N ARG A 87 6.35 12.04 7.77
CA ARG A 87 6.72 10.79 8.46
C ARG A 87 5.55 10.19 9.24
N GLU A 88 4.86 10.99 10.04
CA GLU A 88 3.73 10.54 10.84
C GLU A 88 2.55 10.11 9.95
N LEU A 89 2.33 10.80 8.82
CA LEU A 89 1.31 10.43 7.84
C LEU A 89 1.63 9.10 7.14
N CYS A 90 2.87 8.87 6.69
CA CYS A 90 3.26 7.57 6.12
C CYS A 90 3.09 6.45 7.14
N SER A 91 3.51 6.70 8.39
CA SER A 91 3.32 5.74 9.48
C SER A 91 1.84 5.45 9.74
N ALA A 92 0.97 6.46 9.77
CA ALA A 92 -0.47 6.27 9.97
C ALA A 92 -1.13 5.52 8.79
N ALA A 93 -0.77 5.88 7.56
CA ALA A 93 -1.29 5.25 6.35
C ALA A 93 -0.89 3.77 6.25
N ILE A 94 0.32 3.40 6.67
CA ILE A 94 0.73 1.99 6.68
C ILE A 94 0.18 1.26 7.91
N THR A 95 0.53 1.71 9.11
CA THR A 95 0.36 0.93 10.35
C THR A 95 -1.09 0.86 10.84
N MET A 96 -1.87 1.89 10.54
CA MET A 96 -3.26 2.00 10.96
C MET A 96 -4.22 1.99 9.78
N SER A 97 -3.70 2.00 8.54
CA SER A 97 -4.48 2.11 7.31
C SER A 97 -5.29 3.42 7.23
N ASP A 98 -4.83 4.49 7.86
CA ASP A 98 -5.54 5.78 7.96
C ASP A 98 -5.79 6.40 6.55
N ASN A 99 -7.06 6.64 6.24
CA ASN A 99 -7.49 7.05 4.90
C ASN A 99 -7.16 8.52 4.60
N THR A 100 -7.41 9.43 5.55
CA THR A 100 -7.04 10.83 5.35
C THR A 100 -5.53 10.99 5.26
N ALA A 101 -4.74 10.21 6.00
CA ALA A 101 -3.29 10.22 5.84
C ALA A 101 -2.86 9.87 4.41
N ALA A 102 -3.47 8.84 3.82
CA ALA A 102 -3.20 8.47 2.43
C ALA A 102 -3.64 9.57 1.44
N ASN A 103 -4.81 10.19 1.62
CA ASN A 103 -5.25 11.29 0.77
C ASN A 103 -4.35 12.54 0.87
N LEU A 104 -3.88 12.89 2.08
CA LEU A 104 -2.96 14.01 2.27
C LEU A 104 -1.61 13.74 1.58
N LEU A 105 -1.08 12.51 1.69
CA LEU A 105 0.14 12.10 0.99
C LEU A 105 -0.05 12.03 -0.54
N LEU A 106 -1.19 11.54 -1.03
CA LEU A 106 -1.52 11.58 -2.45
C LEU A 106 -1.49 13.03 -2.97
N THR A 107 -2.04 13.97 -2.21
CA THR A 107 -1.98 15.40 -2.56
C THR A 107 -0.54 15.91 -2.72
N THR A 108 0.41 15.46 -1.89
CA THR A 108 1.82 15.91 -1.99
C THR A 108 2.54 15.44 -3.25
N ILE A 109 2.11 14.30 -3.81
CA ILE A 109 2.68 13.76 -5.04
C ILE A 109 1.92 14.18 -6.30
N GLY A 110 0.74 14.80 -6.17
CA GLY A 110 -0.09 15.24 -7.29
C GLY A 110 -1.30 14.35 -7.59
N GLY A 111 -1.68 13.48 -6.65
CA GLY A 111 -2.88 12.65 -6.69
C GLY A 111 -2.67 11.25 -7.28
N PRO A 112 -3.76 10.46 -7.45
CA PRO A 112 -3.70 9.08 -7.93
C PRO A 112 -2.96 8.89 -9.25
N LYS A 113 -3.14 9.84 -10.18
CA LYS A 113 -2.46 9.84 -11.48
C LYS A 113 -0.94 9.87 -11.33
N GLU A 114 -0.40 10.65 -10.41
CA GLU A 114 1.04 10.76 -10.21
C GLU A 114 1.61 9.54 -9.47
N LEU A 115 0.82 8.86 -8.63
CA LEU A 115 1.22 7.54 -8.12
C LEU A 115 1.34 6.54 -9.28
N THR A 116 0.36 6.51 -10.17
CA THR A 116 0.40 5.66 -11.38
C THR A 116 1.58 6.01 -12.27
N ALA A 117 1.89 7.29 -12.45
CA ALA A 117 3.06 7.73 -13.22
C ALA A 117 4.39 7.30 -12.58
N PHE A 118 4.50 7.41 -11.25
CA PHE A 118 5.66 6.91 -10.50
C PHE A 118 5.87 5.40 -10.74
N LEU A 119 4.80 4.60 -10.63
CA LEU A 119 4.81 3.16 -10.86
C LEU A 119 5.21 2.83 -12.32
N HIS A 120 4.62 3.53 -13.28
CA HIS A 120 4.96 3.38 -14.69
C HIS A 120 6.45 3.66 -14.96
N ASN A 121 7.00 4.73 -14.37
CA ASN A 121 8.39 5.13 -14.58
C ASN A 121 9.41 4.14 -13.98
N MET A 122 9.03 3.38 -12.97
CA MET A 122 9.86 2.31 -12.39
C MET A 122 9.60 0.92 -13.02
N GLY A 123 8.80 0.87 -14.09
CA GLY A 123 8.56 -0.29 -14.92
C GLY A 123 7.37 -1.15 -14.51
N ASP A 124 6.46 -0.64 -13.67
CA ASP A 124 5.15 -1.25 -13.43
C ASP A 124 4.10 -0.57 -14.34
N HIS A 125 3.83 -1.20 -15.48
CA HIS A 125 2.84 -0.72 -16.45
C HIS A 125 1.43 -1.31 -16.22
N VAL A 126 1.22 -2.01 -15.09
CA VAL A 126 0.00 -2.77 -14.80
C VAL A 126 -0.78 -2.12 -13.66
N THR A 127 -0.10 -1.82 -12.57
CA THR A 127 -0.71 -1.24 -11.37
C THR A 127 -1.16 0.19 -11.64
N ARG A 128 -2.40 0.51 -11.28
CA ARG A 128 -2.98 1.84 -11.47
C ARG A 128 -3.82 2.25 -10.27
N LEU A 129 -3.69 3.51 -9.89
CA LEU A 129 -4.56 4.18 -8.93
C LEU A 129 -5.27 5.32 -9.65
N ASP A 130 -6.59 5.34 -9.56
CA ASP A 130 -7.47 6.23 -10.31
C ASP A 130 -8.30 7.13 -9.40
N ARG A 131 -8.57 6.68 -8.16
CA ARG A 131 -9.41 7.37 -7.18
C ARG A 131 -8.72 7.55 -5.84
N TRP A 132 -9.37 8.34 -4.98
CA TRP A 132 -8.95 8.64 -3.61
C TRP A 132 -9.62 7.66 -2.63
N GLU A 133 -9.19 7.68 -1.37
CA GLU A 133 -9.96 7.04 -0.30
C GLU A 133 -11.22 7.87 0.00
N PRO A 134 -12.40 7.24 0.21
CA PRO A 134 -12.63 5.79 0.24
C PRO A 134 -13.07 5.18 -1.10
N GLU A 135 -13.31 5.96 -2.16
CA GLU A 135 -13.94 5.50 -3.40
C GLU A 135 -13.15 4.42 -4.15
N LEU A 136 -11.82 4.36 -3.97
CA LEU A 136 -10.97 3.33 -4.55
C LEU A 136 -11.32 1.89 -4.09
N ASN A 137 -12.12 1.74 -3.02
CA ASN A 137 -12.49 0.44 -2.47
C ASN A 137 -13.80 -0.15 -3.05
N GLU A 138 -14.40 0.49 -4.07
CA GLU A 138 -15.66 0.00 -4.66
C GLU A 138 -15.56 -1.42 -5.24
N ALA A 139 -14.39 -1.82 -5.76
CA ALA A 139 -14.14 -3.18 -6.24
C ALA A 139 -15.18 -3.73 -7.24
N ILE A 140 -15.69 -2.88 -8.15
CA ILE A 140 -16.69 -3.28 -9.14
C ILE A 140 -16.12 -4.37 -10.07
N PRO A 141 -16.83 -5.49 -10.31
CA PRO A 141 -16.38 -6.50 -11.25
C PRO A 141 -16.13 -5.93 -12.64
N ASN A 142 -14.98 -6.29 -13.25
CA ASN A 142 -14.50 -5.81 -14.55
C ASN A 142 -14.16 -4.31 -14.63
N ASP A 143 -14.17 -3.59 -13.50
CA ASP A 143 -13.57 -2.25 -13.42
C ASP A 143 -12.07 -2.39 -13.19
N GLU A 144 -11.26 -1.84 -14.11
CA GLU A 144 -9.80 -1.89 -14.00
C GLU A 144 -9.24 -0.80 -13.08
N ARG A 145 -10.05 0.19 -12.68
CA ARG A 145 -9.59 1.28 -11.81
C ARG A 145 -9.15 0.75 -10.45
N ASP A 146 -8.07 1.31 -9.92
CA ASP A 146 -7.53 0.97 -8.59
C ASP A 146 -7.12 -0.50 -8.43
N THR A 147 -6.71 -1.14 -9.53
CA THR A 147 -6.31 -2.53 -9.56
C THR A 147 -4.81 -2.74 -9.79
N THR A 148 -4.34 -3.89 -9.33
CA THR A 148 -3.03 -4.47 -9.68
C THR A 148 -3.21 -5.94 -10.06
N MET A 149 -2.12 -6.61 -10.43
CA MET A 149 -2.03 -8.06 -10.53
C MET A 149 -1.09 -8.58 -9.44
N PRO A 150 -1.28 -9.80 -8.88
CA PRO A 150 -0.36 -10.33 -7.87
C PRO A 150 1.11 -10.26 -8.28
N ALA A 151 1.43 -10.63 -9.53
CA ALA A 151 2.80 -10.54 -10.06
C ALA A 151 3.34 -9.11 -10.13
N ALA A 152 2.50 -8.15 -10.52
CA ALA A 152 2.90 -6.74 -10.60
C ALA A 152 3.17 -6.18 -9.21
N MET A 153 2.24 -6.33 -8.27
CA MET A 153 2.38 -5.86 -6.89
C MET A 153 3.62 -6.46 -6.21
N ALA A 154 3.80 -7.78 -6.29
CA ALA A 154 4.94 -8.44 -5.66
C ALA A 154 6.28 -8.02 -6.26
N THR A 155 6.36 -7.85 -7.59
CA THR A 155 7.57 -7.37 -8.27
C THR A 155 7.89 -5.93 -7.90
N THR A 156 6.87 -5.07 -7.86
CA THR A 156 7.00 -3.65 -7.50
C THR A 156 7.42 -3.49 -6.04
N LEU A 157 6.78 -4.22 -5.12
CA LEU A 157 7.14 -4.21 -3.71
C LEU A 157 8.59 -4.70 -3.52
N ARG A 158 8.99 -5.79 -4.17
CA ARG A 158 10.40 -6.24 -4.12
C ARG A 158 11.36 -5.14 -4.58
N LYS A 159 11.08 -4.46 -5.69
CA LYS A 159 11.93 -3.34 -6.18
C LYS A 159 12.05 -2.22 -5.14
N LEU A 160 10.97 -1.89 -4.44
CA LEU A 160 10.97 -0.89 -3.37
C LEU A 160 11.76 -1.36 -2.13
N LEU A 161 11.72 -2.64 -1.78
CA LEU A 161 12.33 -3.15 -0.55
C LEU A 161 13.80 -3.55 -0.72
N THR A 162 14.21 -4.04 -1.90
CA THR A 162 15.57 -4.57 -2.12
C THR A 162 16.32 -3.96 -3.30
N GLY A 163 15.64 -3.25 -4.20
CA GLY A 163 16.28 -2.60 -5.34
C GLY A 163 16.98 -1.28 -4.98
N GLU A 164 17.55 -0.63 -5.99
CA GLU A 164 18.26 0.66 -5.85
C GLU A 164 17.35 1.88 -6.10
N LEU A 165 16.02 1.67 -6.17
CA LEU A 165 15.04 2.75 -6.37
C LEU A 165 14.96 3.69 -5.16
N LEU A 166 15.15 3.14 -3.96
CA LEU A 166 15.19 3.86 -2.70
C LEU A 166 16.58 3.72 -2.07
N THR A 167 17.02 4.76 -1.37
CA THR A 167 18.23 4.68 -0.53
C THR A 167 18.07 3.59 0.53
N LEU A 168 19.17 3.04 1.04
CA LEU A 168 19.12 2.00 2.08
C LEU A 168 18.30 2.44 3.31
N ALA A 169 18.42 3.71 3.70
CA ALA A 169 17.65 4.27 4.81
C ALA A 169 16.14 4.30 4.52
N SER A 170 15.75 4.71 3.31
CA SER A 170 14.35 4.73 2.87
C SER A 170 13.76 3.32 2.73
N ARG A 171 14.54 2.35 2.21
CA ARG A 171 14.14 0.93 2.17
C ARG A 171 13.85 0.40 3.56
N GLN A 172 14.78 0.59 4.49
CA GLN A 172 14.60 0.14 5.87
C GLN A 172 13.40 0.81 6.52
N GLN A 173 13.22 2.12 6.31
CA GLN A 173 12.08 2.84 6.88
C GLN A 173 10.73 2.31 6.39
N LEU A 174 10.63 1.91 5.12
CA LEU A 174 9.41 1.29 4.57
C LEU A 174 9.16 -0.08 5.20
N ILE A 175 10.20 -0.91 5.36
CA ILE A 175 10.12 -2.19 6.06
C ILE A 175 9.67 -1.99 7.51
N ASP A 176 10.27 -1.05 8.24
CA ASP A 176 9.96 -0.78 9.64
C ASP A 176 8.49 -0.37 9.82
N TRP A 177 7.93 0.42 8.89
CA TRP A 177 6.52 0.79 8.93
C TRP A 177 5.60 -0.41 8.66
N MET A 178 5.95 -1.27 7.71
CA MET A 178 5.18 -2.47 7.39
C MET A 178 5.27 -3.55 8.49
N GLU A 179 6.43 -3.70 9.12
CA GLU A 179 6.61 -4.58 10.28
C GLU A 179 5.70 -4.14 11.44
N ALA A 180 5.56 -2.83 11.64
CA ALA A 180 4.74 -2.22 12.66
C ALA A 180 3.22 -2.16 12.32
N ASP A 181 2.73 -2.85 11.28
CA ASP A 181 1.29 -2.92 10.98
C ASP A 181 0.48 -3.45 12.19
N LYS A 182 -0.61 -2.75 12.51
CA LYS A 182 -1.48 -3.00 13.66
C LYS A 182 -2.85 -3.55 13.25
N VAL A 183 -3.17 -3.60 11.95
CA VAL A 183 -4.52 -3.92 11.47
C VAL A 183 -4.60 -5.20 10.63
N ALA A 184 -3.48 -5.88 10.41
CA ALA A 184 -3.40 -7.17 9.70
C ALA A 184 -3.43 -8.42 10.61
N GLY A 185 -3.63 -8.27 11.92
CA GLY A 185 -3.54 -9.36 12.92
C GLY A 185 -4.31 -10.65 12.56
N PRO A 186 -5.59 -10.58 12.14
CA PRO A 186 -6.38 -11.76 11.75
C PRO A 186 -6.00 -12.42 10.41
N LEU A 187 -4.98 -11.91 9.69
CA LEU A 187 -4.54 -12.42 8.38
C LEU A 187 -3.30 -13.32 8.56
N LEU A 188 -2.25 -13.12 7.75
CA LEU A 188 -1.02 -13.94 7.80
C LEU A 188 -0.39 -13.97 9.20
N ARG A 189 -0.44 -12.85 9.93
CA ARG A 189 0.07 -12.75 11.31
C ARG A 189 -0.55 -13.77 12.27
N SER A 190 -1.79 -14.20 12.05
CA SER A 190 -2.48 -15.18 12.90
C SER A 190 -1.93 -16.60 12.77
N ALA A 191 -1.26 -16.90 11.65
CA ALA A 191 -0.70 -18.21 11.35
C ALA A 191 0.84 -18.22 11.36
N LEU A 192 1.47 -17.11 11.75
CA LEU A 192 2.90 -16.94 11.67
C LEU A 192 3.62 -17.76 12.75
N PRO A 193 4.59 -18.64 12.40
CA PRO A 193 5.33 -19.40 13.39
C PRO A 193 6.19 -18.51 14.30
N ALA A 194 6.46 -18.96 15.52
CA ALA A 194 7.28 -18.22 16.47
C ALA A 194 8.69 -17.94 15.90
N GLY A 195 9.16 -16.69 16.08
CA GLY A 195 10.48 -16.24 15.61
C GLY A 195 10.54 -15.84 14.14
N TRP A 196 9.45 -15.96 13.38
CA TRP A 196 9.39 -15.49 12.00
C TRP A 196 9.19 -13.98 11.94
N PHE A 197 9.79 -13.37 10.92
CA PHE A 197 9.65 -11.96 10.59
C PHE A 197 8.48 -11.77 9.61
N ILE A 198 7.72 -10.70 9.78
CA ILE A 198 6.71 -10.26 8.80
C ILE A 198 6.63 -8.74 8.74
N ALA A 199 6.59 -8.22 7.52
CA ALA A 199 6.29 -6.83 7.21
C ALA A 199 5.19 -6.85 6.15
N ASP A 200 3.98 -6.41 6.50
CA ASP A 200 2.78 -6.56 5.68
C ASP A 200 1.96 -5.27 5.61
N LYS A 201 0.97 -5.27 4.70
CA LYS A 201 -0.08 -4.25 4.66
C LYS A 201 -1.37 -4.87 4.15
N SER A 202 -2.40 -4.91 5.00
CA SER A 202 -3.70 -5.42 4.56
C SER A 202 -4.52 -4.42 3.74
N GLY A 203 -5.47 -4.94 2.95
CA GLY A 203 -6.53 -4.21 2.28
C GLY A 203 -7.90 -4.87 2.50
N ALA A 204 -8.93 -4.05 2.64
CA ALA A 204 -10.31 -4.49 2.69
C ALA A 204 -11.19 -3.47 1.95
N GLY A 205 -12.20 -3.95 1.25
CA GLY A 205 -13.10 -3.11 0.47
C GLY A 205 -14.46 -3.77 0.24
N GLU A 206 -15.24 -3.15 -0.62
CA GLU A 206 -16.57 -3.61 -0.97
C GLU A 206 -16.54 -4.99 -1.64
N ARG A 207 -17.71 -5.64 -1.71
CA ARG A 207 -17.92 -6.94 -2.39
C ARG A 207 -17.03 -8.06 -1.81
N GLY A 208 -16.68 -7.96 -0.53
CA GLY A 208 -15.85 -8.94 0.17
C GLY A 208 -14.38 -8.94 -0.27
N SER A 209 -13.93 -7.88 -0.95
CA SER A 209 -12.55 -7.78 -1.41
C SER A 209 -11.59 -7.70 -0.22
N ARG A 210 -10.55 -8.53 -0.26
CA ARG A 210 -9.50 -8.62 0.77
C ARG A 210 -8.15 -8.84 0.10
N GLY A 211 -7.12 -8.24 0.65
CA GLY A 211 -5.74 -8.35 0.17
C GLY A 211 -4.73 -8.19 1.29
N ILE A 212 -3.52 -8.68 1.05
CA ILE A 212 -2.33 -8.51 1.88
C ILE A 212 -1.10 -8.49 0.99
#